data_AF-R6NQ24-F1
#
_entry.id   AF-R6NQ24-F1
#
_cell.length_a   1.000
_cell.length_b   1.000
_cell.length_c   1.000
_cell.angle_alpha   90.00
_cell.angle_beta   90.00
_cell.angle_gamma   90.00
#
_symmetry.space_group_name_H-M   'P 1'
#
loop_
_entity.id
_entity.type
_entity.pdbx_description
1 polymer ?
#
loop_
_entity_poly.entity_id
_entity_poly.type
_entity_poly.pdbx_seq_one_letter_code
_entity_poly.pdbx_strand_id
1 'polypeptide(L)'
;MDKVTSYIKECETEFMQLLGLTSFPIYEIAYKDISLSVSDEQGYDSLGSAHYDYKTGKHTLTVWSNIHTLGEVGKQTIFHEFTHILDDETYVNKDPEKYIANHGYTEYHAAQIGFLKVLGVKSIKQNISFSMSDFIDTESGYMSIQDYVDAPLLLANELIGHANFPTEFKVLKDTMGVIFNYFGRRSICKMYSKDYQDNADTSTIEKLLTHAMCSFLKTYLIGVLTNQQIAVLGKFYKDMFLALVNRYHV
;
A
#
# COMPACT_ATOMS: atom_id res chain seq x y z
N MET A 1 6.95 -23.16 -17.50
CA MET A 1 6.53 -21.94 -16.77
C MET A 1 6.89 -20.76 -17.65
N ASP A 2 5.94 -19.86 -17.94
CA ASP A 2 6.24 -18.68 -18.77
C ASP A 2 7.16 -17.68 -18.03
N LYS A 3 7.66 -16.67 -18.74
CA LYS A 3 8.63 -15.70 -18.20
C LYS A 3 8.05 -14.92 -17.01
N VAL A 4 6.80 -14.50 -17.11
CA VAL A 4 6.12 -13.71 -16.07
C VAL A 4 5.87 -14.56 -14.82
N THR A 5 5.41 -15.81 -14.95
CA THR A 5 5.26 -16.72 -13.82
C THR A 5 6.60 -16.98 -13.12
N SER A 6 7.68 -17.16 -13.90
CA SER A 6 9.04 -17.35 -13.36
C SER A 6 9.51 -16.14 -12.57
N TYR A 7 9.27 -14.95 -13.09
CA TYR A 7 9.56 -13.69 -12.41
C TYR A 7 8.75 -13.51 -11.12
N ILE A 8 7.44 -13.83 -11.11
CA ILE A 8 6.60 -13.78 -9.91
C ILE A 8 7.12 -14.74 -8.83
N LYS A 9 7.57 -15.94 -9.20
CA LYS A 9 8.12 -16.92 -8.24
C LYS A 9 9.49 -16.52 -7.69
N GLU A 10 10.30 -15.83 -8.48
CA GLU A 10 11.50 -15.17 -7.96
C GLU A 10 11.13 -14.08 -6.95
N CYS A 11 10.15 -13.23 -7.26
CA CYS A 11 9.65 -12.21 -6.34
C CYS A 11 9.14 -12.83 -5.03
N GLU A 12 8.39 -13.94 -5.09
CA GLU A 12 7.88 -14.63 -3.89
C GLU A 12 9.03 -15.12 -3.01
N THR A 13 10.06 -15.69 -3.63
CA THR A 13 11.26 -16.17 -2.92
C THR A 13 12.00 -15.02 -2.24
N GLU A 14 12.22 -13.90 -2.94
CA GLU A 14 12.86 -12.72 -2.37
C GLU A 14 12.01 -12.06 -1.29
N PHE A 15 10.70 -11.99 -1.46
CA PHE A 15 9.76 -11.45 -0.48
C PHE A 15 9.78 -12.27 0.80
N MET A 16 9.71 -13.60 0.68
CA MET A 16 9.84 -14.51 1.81
C MET A 16 11.20 -14.34 2.51
N GLN A 17 12.29 -14.19 1.75
CA GLN A 17 13.62 -13.94 2.32
C GLN A 17 13.68 -12.60 3.06
N LEU A 18 13.10 -11.54 2.48
CA LEU A 18 13.04 -10.20 3.08
C LEU A 18 12.41 -10.27 4.47
N LEU A 19 11.28 -10.96 4.58
CA LEU A 19 10.49 -11.08 5.82
C LEU A 19 10.93 -12.23 6.74
N GLY A 20 11.78 -13.15 6.25
CA GLY A 20 12.18 -14.35 6.98
C GLY A 20 11.07 -15.40 7.11
N LEU A 21 10.20 -15.50 6.11
CA LEU A 21 9.10 -16.46 6.05
C LEU A 21 9.57 -17.83 5.54
N THR A 22 8.99 -18.89 6.09
CA THR A 22 9.23 -20.28 5.65
C THR A 22 8.21 -20.76 4.63
N SER A 23 7.05 -20.10 4.55
CA SER A 23 5.96 -20.40 3.63
C SER A 23 5.20 -19.12 3.31
N PHE A 24 4.53 -19.09 2.15
CA PHE A 24 3.65 -18.02 1.73
C PHE A 24 2.24 -18.56 1.43
N PRO A 25 1.17 -17.76 1.56
CA PRO A 25 -0.19 -18.21 1.25
C PRO A 25 -0.32 -18.71 -0.18
N ILE A 26 -1.26 -19.63 -0.42
CA ILE A 26 -1.56 -20.12 -1.77
C ILE A 26 -2.40 -19.08 -2.50
N TYR A 27 -2.01 -18.74 -3.73
CA TYR A 27 -2.72 -17.80 -4.58
C TYR A 27 -2.77 -18.28 -6.04
N GLU A 28 -3.80 -17.84 -6.76
CA GLU A 28 -3.94 -18.00 -8.21
C GLU A 28 -3.39 -16.76 -8.92
N ILE A 29 -2.78 -16.92 -10.11
CA ILE A 29 -2.28 -15.80 -10.92
C ILE A 29 -3.28 -15.54 -12.06
N ALA A 30 -3.71 -14.29 -12.18
CA ALA A 30 -4.46 -13.77 -13.32
C ALA A 30 -3.62 -12.74 -14.07
N TYR A 31 -3.77 -12.67 -15.39
CA TYR A 31 -3.08 -11.70 -16.22
C TYR A 31 -4.04 -10.66 -16.75
N LYS A 32 -3.59 -9.40 -16.78
CA LYS A 32 -4.25 -8.32 -17.49
C LYS A 32 -3.30 -7.67 -18.48
N ASP A 33 -3.86 -7.07 -19.51
CA ASP A 33 -3.15 -6.12 -20.35
C ASP A 33 -3.52 -4.72 -19.90
N ILE A 34 -2.51 -3.85 -19.78
CA ILE A 34 -2.72 -2.43 -19.52
C ILE A 34 -3.03 -1.79 -20.86
N SER A 35 -4.17 -1.13 -20.97
CA SER A 35 -4.53 -0.33 -22.14
C SER A 35 -4.77 1.12 -21.72
N LEU A 36 -4.37 2.05 -22.60
CA LEU A 36 -4.62 3.48 -22.42
C LEU A 36 -6.11 3.76 -22.18
N SER A 37 -7.01 2.98 -22.78
CA SER A 37 -8.46 3.12 -22.58
C SER A 37 -8.93 2.87 -21.15
N VAL A 38 -8.29 1.95 -20.40
CA VAL A 38 -8.64 1.69 -18.98
C VAL A 38 -8.09 2.80 -18.09
N SER A 39 -6.87 3.28 -18.39
CA SER A 39 -6.28 4.44 -17.70
C SER A 39 -7.10 5.72 -17.95
N ASP A 40 -7.63 5.92 -19.16
CA ASP A 40 -8.45 7.07 -19.53
C ASP A 40 -9.85 7.03 -18.88
N GLU A 41 -10.42 5.84 -18.63
CA GLU A 41 -11.72 5.68 -17.97
C GLU A 41 -11.65 5.73 -16.43
N GLN A 42 -10.56 5.22 -15.82
CA GLN A 42 -10.45 5.06 -14.36
C GLN A 42 -9.49 6.06 -13.70
N GLY A 43 -8.74 6.84 -14.48
CA GLY A 43 -7.77 7.83 -13.98
C GLY A 43 -6.42 7.24 -13.53
N TYR A 44 -6.31 5.91 -13.38
CA TYR A 44 -5.08 5.16 -13.09
C TYR A 44 -5.28 3.67 -13.42
N ASP A 45 -4.28 2.99 -13.97
CA ASP A 45 -4.26 1.52 -14.10
C ASP A 45 -3.04 0.97 -13.34
N SER A 46 -3.29 0.12 -12.34
CA SER A 46 -2.22 -0.45 -11.51
C SER A 46 -1.45 -1.53 -12.26
N LEU A 47 -0.14 -1.69 -12.01
CA LEU A 47 0.64 -2.77 -12.62
C LEU A 47 0.23 -4.16 -12.07
N GLY A 48 -0.39 -4.20 -10.89
CA GLY A 48 -0.93 -5.40 -10.25
C GLY A 48 -2.03 -5.08 -9.24
N SER A 49 -2.73 -6.12 -8.79
CA SER A 49 -3.67 -6.06 -7.68
C SER A 49 -3.83 -7.43 -7.03
N ALA A 50 -3.89 -7.45 -5.71
CA ALA A 50 -4.29 -8.59 -4.91
C ALA A 50 -5.79 -8.55 -4.62
N HIS A 51 -6.44 -9.69 -4.75
CA HIS A 51 -7.84 -9.87 -4.36
C HIS A 51 -7.96 -11.05 -3.40
N TYR A 52 -8.66 -10.81 -2.29
CA TYR A 52 -9.07 -11.85 -1.36
C TYR A 52 -10.59 -12.05 -1.40
N ASP A 53 -11.02 -13.25 -1.80
CA ASP A 53 -12.42 -13.65 -1.66
C ASP A 53 -12.64 -14.14 -0.23
N TYR A 54 -13.11 -13.25 0.63
CA TYR A 54 -13.40 -13.56 2.03
C TYR A 54 -14.47 -14.65 2.22
N LYS A 55 -15.26 -15.02 1.20
CA LYS A 55 -16.23 -16.13 1.33
C LYS A 55 -15.55 -17.49 1.20
N THR A 56 -14.59 -17.60 0.28
CA THR A 56 -13.90 -18.88 -0.01
C THR A 56 -12.54 -18.98 0.68
N GLY A 57 -11.91 -17.84 0.98
CA GLY A 57 -10.54 -17.71 1.44
C GLY A 57 -9.51 -17.80 0.31
N LYS A 58 -9.92 -17.59 -0.94
CA LYS A 58 -9.02 -17.66 -2.09
C LYS A 58 -8.33 -16.32 -2.33
N HIS A 59 -7.04 -16.39 -2.66
CA HIS A 59 -6.24 -15.25 -3.10
C HIS A 59 -6.03 -15.29 -4.60
N THR A 60 -6.15 -14.14 -5.25
CA THR A 60 -5.79 -13.95 -6.67
C THR A 60 -4.85 -12.76 -6.78
N LEU A 61 -3.68 -12.99 -7.39
CA LEU A 61 -2.77 -11.95 -7.84
C LEU A 61 -3.04 -11.67 -9.32
N THR A 62 -3.59 -10.49 -9.62
CA THR A 62 -3.75 -10.03 -11.00
C THR A 62 -2.57 -9.14 -11.37
N VAL A 63 -1.85 -9.42 -12.44
CA VAL A 63 -0.66 -8.65 -12.86
C VAL A 63 -0.65 -8.36 -14.34
N TRP A 64 -0.01 -7.25 -14.70
CA TRP A 64 0.28 -6.96 -16.10
C TRP A 64 1.15 -8.05 -16.72
N SER A 65 0.74 -8.55 -17.90
CA SER A 65 1.41 -9.63 -18.63
C SER A 65 2.90 -9.40 -18.87
N ASN A 66 3.35 -8.13 -18.97
CA ASN A 66 4.74 -7.75 -19.20
C ASN A 66 5.45 -7.14 -17.99
N ILE A 67 4.93 -7.28 -16.77
CA ILE A 67 5.55 -6.72 -15.55
C ILE A 67 7.01 -7.14 -15.37
N HIS A 68 7.36 -8.35 -15.81
CA HIS A 68 8.73 -8.87 -15.78
C HIS A 68 9.74 -8.04 -16.60
N THR A 69 9.28 -7.23 -17.54
CA THR A 69 10.14 -6.33 -18.33
C THR A 69 10.60 -5.11 -17.54
N LEU A 70 9.96 -4.81 -16.42
CA LEU A 70 10.28 -3.68 -15.54
C LEU A 70 11.40 -4.00 -14.52
N GLY A 71 11.92 -5.23 -14.50
CA GLY A 71 13.06 -5.59 -13.64
C GLY A 71 12.76 -5.34 -12.16
N GLU A 72 13.63 -4.59 -11.47
CA GLU A 72 13.45 -4.28 -10.04
C GLU A 72 12.23 -3.39 -9.75
N VAL A 73 11.84 -2.52 -10.68
CA VAL A 73 10.65 -1.66 -10.55
C VAL A 73 9.39 -2.52 -10.47
N GLY A 74 9.26 -3.53 -11.33
CA GLY A 74 8.13 -4.46 -11.28
C GLY A 74 8.06 -5.25 -9.96
N LYS A 75 9.21 -5.49 -9.30
CA LYS A 75 9.24 -6.22 -8.03
C LYS A 75 8.61 -5.39 -6.91
N GLN A 76 8.68 -4.07 -6.99
CA GLN A 76 8.10 -3.15 -6.01
C GLN A 76 6.58 -3.34 -5.95
N THR A 77 5.91 -3.33 -7.11
CA THR A 77 4.48 -3.60 -7.21
C THR A 77 4.15 -5.00 -6.70
N ILE A 78 4.89 -6.03 -7.14
CA ILE A 78 4.60 -7.40 -6.69
C ILE A 78 4.76 -7.57 -5.17
N PHE A 79 5.75 -6.92 -4.56
CA PHE A 79 5.95 -6.95 -3.11
C PHE A 79 4.83 -6.25 -2.35
N HIS A 80 4.31 -5.14 -2.90
CA HIS A 80 3.13 -4.46 -2.38
C HIS A 80 1.93 -5.43 -2.36
N GLU A 81 1.62 -6.05 -3.51
CA GLU A 81 0.48 -6.98 -3.62
C GLU A 81 0.66 -8.26 -2.79
N PHE A 82 1.88 -8.80 -2.67
CA PHE A 82 2.16 -9.92 -1.77
C PHE A 82 1.94 -9.56 -0.30
N THR A 83 2.14 -8.31 0.08
CA THR A 83 1.86 -7.84 1.44
C THR A 83 0.36 -7.91 1.72
N HIS A 84 -0.49 -7.53 0.76
CA HIS A 84 -1.94 -7.71 0.88
C HIS A 84 -2.35 -9.16 1.07
N ILE A 85 -1.82 -10.07 0.25
CA ILE A 85 -2.10 -11.51 0.36
C ILE A 85 -1.70 -12.03 1.75
N LEU A 86 -0.51 -11.66 2.23
CA LEU A 86 -0.01 -12.09 3.55
C LEU A 86 -0.89 -11.56 4.69
N ASP A 87 -1.20 -10.27 4.66
CA ASP A 87 -1.99 -9.63 5.72
C ASP A 87 -3.43 -10.13 5.73
N ASP A 88 -4.05 -10.33 4.56
CA ASP A 88 -5.41 -10.84 4.48
C ASP A 88 -5.50 -12.30 4.97
N GLU A 89 -4.53 -13.14 4.59
CA GLU A 89 -4.45 -14.52 5.12
C GLU A 89 -4.30 -14.52 6.66
N THR A 90 -3.54 -13.56 7.20
CA THR A 90 -3.23 -13.50 8.63
C THR A 90 -4.38 -12.94 9.47
N TYR A 91 -5.04 -11.88 9.00
CA TYR A 91 -5.93 -11.07 9.85
C TYR A 91 -7.41 -11.16 9.49
N VAL A 92 -7.77 -11.49 8.24
CA VAL A 92 -9.16 -11.44 7.80
C VAL A 92 -9.94 -12.68 8.18
N ASN A 93 -9.34 -13.87 8.06
CA ASN A 93 -9.94 -15.16 8.42
C ASN A 93 -11.39 -15.32 7.90
N LYS A 94 -11.63 -14.99 6.63
CA LYS A 94 -12.94 -15.10 5.96
C LYS A 94 -14.07 -14.25 6.59
N ASP A 95 -13.72 -13.22 7.35
CA ASP A 95 -14.67 -12.31 8.01
C ASP A 95 -14.77 -10.99 7.23
N PRO A 96 -15.95 -10.64 6.67
CA PRO A 96 -16.11 -9.42 5.88
C PRO A 96 -15.90 -8.13 6.70
N GLU A 97 -16.19 -8.13 8.01
CA GLU A 97 -15.92 -6.97 8.84
C GLU A 97 -14.42 -6.78 9.07
N LYS A 98 -13.69 -7.89 9.25
CA LYS A 98 -12.23 -7.83 9.35
C LYS A 98 -11.59 -7.45 8.03
N TYR A 99 -12.16 -7.85 6.91
CA TYR A 99 -11.68 -7.44 5.58
C TYR A 99 -11.71 -5.92 5.42
N ILE A 100 -12.83 -5.28 5.79
CA ILE A 100 -12.92 -3.81 5.79
C ILE A 100 -11.95 -3.21 6.82
N ALA A 101 -11.90 -3.76 8.04
CA ALA A 101 -11.03 -3.27 9.10
C ALA A 101 -9.54 -3.36 8.75
N ASN A 102 -9.13 -4.37 7.98
CA ASN A 102 -7.74 -4.61 7.61
C ASN A 102 -7.21 -3.62 6.57
N HIS A 103 -8.11 -3.00 5.77
CA HIS A 103 -7.73 -2.20 4.59
C HIS A 103 -6.69 -1.12 4.90
N GLY A 104 -6.88 -0.31 5.95
CA GLY A 104 -5.89 0.71 6.31
C GLY A 104 -4.53 0.12 6.72
N TYR A 105 -4.52 -0.98 7.48
CA TYR A 105 -3.27 -1.60 7.91
C TYR A 105 -2.50 -2.21 6.74
N THR A 106 -3.18 -2.96 5.88
CA THR A 106 -2.53 -3.66 4.77
C THR A 106 -1.90 -2.69 3.77
N GLU A 107 -2.53 -1.54 3.52
CA GLU A 107 -1.98 -0.44 2.69
C GLU A 107 -0.75 0.22 3.34
N TYR A 108 -0.81 0.46 4.66
CA TYR A 108 0.32 0.96 5.43
C TYR A 108 1.52 0.01 5.38
N HIS A 109 1.28 -1.28 5.59
CA HIS A 109 2.32 -2.30 5.60
C HIS A 109 2.88 -2.55 4.19
N ALA A 110 2.03 -2.62 3.17
CA ALA A 110 2.45 -2.78 1.78
C ALA A 110 3.32 -1.62 1.31
N ALA A 111 3.02 -0.39 1.72
CA ALA A 111 3.87 0.77 1.45
C ALA A 111 5.22 0.72 2.18
N GLN A 112 5.29 0.19 3.40
CA GLN A 112 6.57 -0.06 4.09
C GLN A 112 7.43 -1.06 3.33
N ILE A 113 6.84 -2.20 2.95
CA ILE A 113 7.57 -3.26 2.23
C ILE A 113 8.02 -2.80 0.84
N GLY A 114 7.13 -2.13 0.09
CA GLY A 114 7.47 -1.54 -1.19
C GLY A 114 8.65 -0.57 -1.08
N PHE A 115 8.65 0.31 -0.07
CA PHE A 115 9.76 1.25 0.12
C PHE A 115 11.06 0.56 0.54
N LEU A 116 11.02 -0.46 1.41
CA LEU A 116 12.21 -1.27 1.72
C LEU A 116 12.77 -1.96 0.47
N LYS A 117 11.90 -2.44 -0.43
CA LYS A 117 12.34 -3.01 -1.71
C LYS A 117 13.01 -1.98 -2.61
N VAL A 118 12.42 -0.78 -2.73
CA VAL A 118 13.02 0.36 -3.47
C VAL A 118 14.40 0.71 -2.94
N LEU A 119 14.59 0.69 -1.62
CA LEU A 119 15.87 0.94 -0.95
C LEU A 119 16.89 -0.21 -1.11
N GLY A 120 16.54 -1.30 -1.82
CA GLY A 120 17.42 -2.45 -2.05
C GLY A 120 17.65 -3.32 -0.81
N VAL A 121 16.73 -3.28 0.16
CA VAL A 121 16.83 -4.06 1.40
C VAL A 121 16.57 -5.53 1.13
N LYS A 122 17.45 -6.41 1.63
CA LYS A 122 17.35 -7.87 1.41
C LYS A 122 16.77 -8.62 2.60
N SER A 123 16.72 -7.99 3.77
CA SER A 123 16.13 -8.54 4.98
C SER A 123 15.69 -7.39 5.89
N ILE A 124 14.53 -7.53 6.54
CA ILE A 124 14.06 -6.56 7.54
C ILE A 124 14.96 -6.46 8.78
N LYS A 125 15.94 -7.37 8.93
CA LYS A 125 16.98 -7.33 9.97
C LYS A 125 18.23 -6.55 9.54
N GLN A 126 18.31 -6.14 8.27
CA GLN A 126 19.44 -5.38 7.74
C GLN A 126 19.45 -3.98 8.37
N ASN A 127 20.62 -3.55 8.85
CA ASN A 127 20.79 -2.17 9.28
C ASN A 127 20.91 -1.27 8.05
N ILE A 128 20.05 -0.26 7.94
CA ILE A 128 19.98 0.64 6.79
C ILE A 128 19.90 2.09 7.27
N SER A 129 20.35 3.00 6.41
CA SER A 129 20.15 4.43 6.61
C SER A 129 20.29 5.17 5.29
N PHE A 130 19.45 6.17 5.05
CA PHE A 130 19.40 6.95 3.82
C PHE A 130 19.19 8.44 4.09
N SER A 131 19.46 9.26 3.08
CA SER A 131 19.13 10.70 3.05
C SER A 131 17.84 10.92 2.28
N MET A 132 17.01 11.87 2.68
CA MET A 132 15.81 12.25 1.90
C MET A 132 16.15 12.77 0.50
N SER A 133 17.37 13.29 0.33
CA SER A 133 17.92 13.75 -0.95
C SER A 133 18.49 12.64 -1.83
N ASP A 134 18.57 11.39 -1.35
CA ASP A 134 19.01 10.28 -2.18
C ASP A 134 17.98 9.99 -3.28
N PHE A 135 18.43 9.42 -4.39
CA PHE A 135 17.58 9.11 -5.54
C PHE A 135 17.36 7.61 -5.68
N ILE A 136 16.16 7.26 -6.13
CA ILE A 136 15.67 5.90 -6.24
C ILE A 136 14.91 5.70 -7.55
N ASP A 137 14.94 4.48 -8.07
CA ASP A 137 14.14 4.07 -9.23
C ASP A 137 12.80 3.50 -8.73
N THR A 138 11.70 4.00 -9.29
CA THR A 138 10.33 3.70 -8.83
C THR A 138 9.44 3.43 -10.04
N GLU A 139 8.25 2.88 -9.80
CA GLU A 139 7.24 2.73 -10.87
C GLU A 139 6.83 4.06 -11.54
N SER A 140 7.01 5.18 -10.83
CA SER A 140 6.75 6.53 -11.35
C SER A 140 8.00 7.21 -11.92
N GLY A 141 9.12 6.49 -12.02
CA GLY A 141 10.39 6.97 -12.55
C GLY A 141 11.43 7.30 -11.48
N TYR A 142 12.58 7.81 -11.95
CA TYR A 142 13.72 8.18 -11.12
C TYR A 142 13.48 9.50 -10.40
N MET A 143 13.45 9.48 -9.06
CA MET A 143 13.10 10.63 -8.23
C MET A 143 13.83 10.63 -6.89
N SER A 144 13.75 11.74 -6.16
CA SER A 144 14.28 11.79 -4.79
C SER A 144 13.40 10.96 -3.84
N ILE A 145 13.98 10.51 -2.72
CA ILE A 145 13.22 9.85 -1.67
C ILE A 145 12.13 10.77 -1.10
N GLN A 146 12.38 12.08 -0.99
CA GLN A 146 11.37 13.05 -0.59
C GLN A 146 10.16 13.04 -1.53
N ASP A 147 10.38 13.12 -2.85
CA ASP A 147 9.31 13.09 -3.84
C ASP A 147 8.52 11.78 -3.77
N TYR A 148 9.22 10.65 -3.62
CA TYR A 148 8.59 9.34 -3.47
C TYR A 148 7.68 9.25 -2.23
N VAL A 149 8.10 9.83 -1.11
CA VAL A 149 7.34 9.81 0.15
C VAL A 149 6.14 10.75 0.07
N ASP A 150 6.28 11.90 -0.59
CA ASP A 150 5.21 12.90 -0.71
C ASP A 150 4.17 12.55 -1.77
N ALA A 151 4.51 11.72 -2.77
CA ALA A 151 3.62 11.38 -3.88
C ALA A 151 2.21 10.90 -3.45
N PRO A 152 2.03 9.97 -2.48
CA PRO A 152 0.69 9.56 -2.05
C PRO A 152 -0.06 10.68 -1.32
N LEU A 153 0.65 11.55 -0.58
CA LEU A 153 0.01 12.72 0.05
C LEU A 153 -0.52 13.69 -1.01
N LEU A 154 0.26 13.96 -2.06
CA LEU A 154 -0.15 14.80 -3.19
C LEU A 154 -1.36 14.20 -3.91
N LEU A 155 -1.34 12.90 -4.19
CA LEU A 155 -2.46 12.19 -4.82
C LEU A 155 -3.73 12.24 -3.95
N ALA A 156 -3.60 12.01 -2.64
CA ALA A 156 -4.74 12.14 -1.73
C ALA A 156 -5.32 13.57 -1.75
N ASN A 157 -4.47 14.60 -1.80
CA ASN A 157 -4.91 15.98 -1.88
C ASN A 157 -5.67 16.27 -3.18
N GLU A 158 -5.21 15.74 -4.31
CA GLU A 158 -5.87 15.87 -5.61
C GLU A 158 -7.25 15.19 -5.60
N LEU A 159 -7.31 13.93 -5.15
CA LEU A 159 -8.56 13.15 -5.07
C LEU A 159 -9.60 13.87 -4.20
N ILE A 160 -9.22 14.28 -2.99
CA ILE A 160 -10.10 14.98 -2.05
C ILE A 160 -10.52 16.36 -2.58
N GLY A 161 -9.64 17.02 -3.33
CA GLY A 161 -9.89 18.35 -3.89
C GLY A 161 -10.87 18.36 -5.07
N HIS A 162 -11.18 17.20 -5.65
CA HIS A 162 -12.09 17.10 -6.79
C HIS A 162 -13.53 17.51 -6.40
N ALA A 163 -14.20 18.31 -7.23
CA ALA A 163 -15.48 18.94 -6.89
C ALA A 163 -16.60 17.93 -6.54
N ASN A 164 -16.55 16.74 -7.14
CA ASN A 164 -17.52 15.66 -6.95
C ASN A 164 -16.99 14.54 -6.04
N PHE A 165 -15.98 14.81 -5.20
CA PHE A 165 -15.39 13.80 -4.35
C PHE A 165 -16.32 13.36 -3.20
N PRO A 166 -16.41 12.04 -2.91
CA PRO A 166 -16.07 10.91 -3.76
C PRO A 166 -17.23 10.61 -4.72
N THR A 167 -16.92 10.22 -5.97
CA THR A 167 -17.95 9.88 -6.95
C THR A 167 -18.62 8.52 -6.69
N GLU A 168 -17.92 7.62 -5.98
CA GLU A 168 -18.39 6.29 -5.63
C GLU A 168 -17.59 5.70 -4.46
N PHE A 169 -18.08 4.58 -3.92
CA PHE A 169 -17.44 3.84 -2.81
C PHE A 169 -15.98 3.47 -3.12
N LYS A 170 -15.70 3.06 -4.36
CA LYS A 170 -14.36 2.68 -4.79
C LYS A 170 -13.38 3.85 -4.67
N VAL A 171 -13.76 5.04 -5.15
CA VAL A 171 -12.92 6.25 -5.04
C VAL A 171 -12.65 6.62 -3.58
N LEU A 172 -13.64 6.51 -2.70
CA LEU A 172 -13.43 6.73 -1.27
C LEU A 172 -12.46 5.69 -0.67
N LYS A 173 -12.64 4.41 -0.98
CA LYS A 173 -11.76 3.32 -0.52
C LYS A 173 -10.32 3.52 -1.01
N ASP A 174 -10.13 3.82 -2.28
CA ASP A 174 -8.82 4.01 -2.89
C ASP A 174 -8.12 5.23 -2.29
N THR A 175 -8.85 6.34 -2.08
CA THR A 175 -8.31 7.54 -1.40
C THR A 175 -7.83 7.22 0.01
N MET A 176 -8.57 6.41 0.75
CA MET A 176 -8.14 5.95 2.06
C MET A 176 -6.89 5.08 1.98
N GLY A 177 -6.80 4.17 0.99
CA GLY A 177 -5.58 3.40 0.75
C GLY A 177 -4.37 4.29 0.50
N VAL A 178 -4.50 5.31 -0.34
CA VAL A 178 -3.45 6.30 -0.65
C VAL A 178 -2.98 7.06 0.61
N ILE A 179 -3.90 7.45 1.50
CA ILE A 179 -3.55 8.08 2.78
C ILE A 179 -2.71 7.15 3.65
N PHE A 180 -3.09 5.87 3.75
CA PHE A 180 -2.34 4.89 4.55
C PHE A 180 -1.00 4.53 3.90
N ASN A 181 -0.91 4.55 2.58
CA ASN A 181 0.35 4.43 1.83
C ASN A 181 1.34 5.54 2.22
N TYR A 182 0.88 6.80 2.29
CA TYR A 182 1.70 7.91 2.78
C TYR A 182 2.24 7.62 4.19
N PHE A 183 1.38 7.20 5.11
CA PHE A 183 1.82 6.87 6.48
C PHE A 183 2.82 5.72 6.52
N GLY A 184 2.69 4.71 5.65
CA GLY A 184 3.64 3.61 5.52
C GLY A 184 5.02 4.09 5.09
N ARG A 185 5.09 4.91 4.02
CA ARG A 185 6.36 5.49 3.54
C ARG A 185 6.99 6.41 4.58
N ARG A 186 6.19 7.30 5.18
CA ARG A 186 6.60 8.16 6.29
C ARG A 186 7.18 7.37 7.47
N SER A 187 6.60 6.22 7.81
CA SER A 187 7.12 5.39 8.90
C SER A 187 8.54 4.90 8.62
N ILE A 188 8.86 4.50 7.39
CA ILE A 188 10.23 4.08 7.02
C ILE A 188 11.21 5.24 7.16
N CYS A 189 10.82 6.46 6.75
CA CYS A 189 11.63 7.65 6.97
C CYS A 189 11.91 7.88 8.45
N LYS A 190 10.89 7.79 9.31
CA LYS A 190 11.07 7.93 10.77
C LYS A 190 12.01 6.89 11.38
N MET A 191 12.06 5.69 10.80
CA MET A 191 12.90 4.61 11.32
C MET A 191 14.35 4.71 10.86
N TYR A 192 14.60 5.17 9.63
CA TYR A 192 15.89 4.95 8.97
C TYR A 192 16.51 6.17 8.29
N SER A 193 15.74 7.24 8.05
CA SER A 193 16.29 8.47 7.45
C SER A 193 17.18 9.22 8.44
N LYS A 194 18.23 9.86 7.91
CA LYS A 194 19.15 10.71 8.68
C LYS A 194 18.60 12.12 8.90
N ASP A 195 17.75 12.59 8.01
CA ASP A 195 17.41 14.00 7.83
C ASP A 195 15.91 14.27 7.59
N TYR A 196 15.05 13.23 7.69
CA TYR A 196 13.60 13.39 7.54
C TYR A 196 13.00 14.42 8.51
N GLN A 197 12.25 15.36 7.94
CA GLN A 197 11.46 16.34 8.68
C GLN A 197 9.97 15.99 8.58
N ASP A 198 9.34 15.77 9.73
CA ASP A 198 7.93 15.39 9.83
C ASP A 198 7.02 16.63 9.90
N ASN A 199 7.00 17.41 8.82
CA ASN A 199 6.30 18.69 8.75
C ASN A 199 5.38 18.84 7.52
N ALA A 200 5.06 17.74 6.85
CA ALA A 200 4.17 17.76 5.69
C ALA A 200 2.77 18.31 6.04
N ASP A 201 2.22 19.14 5.15
CA ASP A 201 0.88 19.68 5.32
C ASP A 201 -0.18 18.62 5.03
N THR A 202 -0.96 18.27 6.05
CA THR A 202 -2.08 17.32 5.96
C THR A 202 -3.45 18.00 6.05
N SER A 203 -3.51 19.32 5.86
CA SER A 203 -4.75 20.10 6.03
C SER A 203 -5.92 19.60 5.18
N THR A 204 -5.66 19.12 3.96
CA THR A 204 -6.70 18.54 3.09
C THR A 204 -7.19 17.20 3.61
N ILE A 205 -6.31 16.31 4.08
CA ILE A 205 -6.71 15.05 4.73
C ILE A 205 -7.49 15.34 6.03
N GLU A 206 -7.12 16.37 6.78
CA GLU A 206 -7.82 16.78 8.00
C GLU A 206 -9.25 17.27 7.71
N LYS A 207 -9.53 17.83 6.54
CA LYS A 207 -10.92 18.15 6.13
C LYS A 207 -11.76 16.88 5.93
N LEU A 208 -11.13 15.79 5.46
CA LEU A 208 -11.79 14.50 5.28
C LEU A 208 -11.98 13.79 6.63
N LEU A 209 -10.89 13.58 7.38
CA LEU A 209 -10.85 12.71 8.57
C LEU A 209 -11.06 13.44 9.89
N THR A 210 -11.05 14.77 9.93
CA THR A 210 -10.87 15.60 11.13
C THR A 210 -9.43 15.63 11.65
N HIS A 211 -9.10 16.74 12.33
CA HIS A 211 -7.79 16.95 12.96
C HIS A 211 -7.46 15.89 14.02
N ALA A 212 -8.44 15.46 14.83
CA ALA A 212 -8.23 14.49 15.89
C ALA A 212 -7.84 13.10 15.34
N MET A 213 -8.51 12.65 14.27
CA MET A 213 -8.18 11.38 13.63
C MET A 213 -6.80 11.44 12.96
N CYS A 214 -6.48 12.52 12.27
CA CYS A 214 -5.16 12.69 11.66
C CYS A 214 -4.04 12.72 12.70
N SER A 215 -4.26 13.39 13.83
CA SER A 215 -3.31 13.43 14.96
C SER A 215 -3.09 12.05 15.56
N PHE A 216 -4.15 11.24 15.71
CA PHE A 216 -4.04 9.84 16.11
C PHE A 216 -3.17 9.06 15.11
N LEU A 217 -3.49 9.09 13.81
CA LEU A 217 -2.75 8.36 12.78
C LEU A 217 -1.26 8.77 12.74
N LYS A 218 -0.95 10.08 12.79
CA LYS A 218 0.43 10.60 12.80
C LYS A 218 1.28 10.06 13.95
N THR A 219 0.66 9.82 15.10
CA THR A 219 1.31 9.34 16.33
C THR A 219 1.35 7.82 16.39
N TYR A 220 0.30 7.16 15.89
CA TYR A 220 0.09 5.73 16.03
C TYR A 220 0.79 4.90 14.95
N LEU A 221 0.84 5.42 13.71
CA LEU A 221 1.45 4.75 12.56
C LEU A 221 2.96 5.05 12.50
N ILE A 222 3.70 4.43 13.43
CA ILE A 222 5.15 4.50 13.51
C ILE A 222 5.70 3.09 13.74
N GLY A 223 6.60 2.66 12.87
CA GLY A 223 7.28 1.39 12.98
C GLY A 223 6.47 0.21 12.45
N VAL A 224 6.96 -0.99 12.76
CA VAL A 224 6.22 -2.23 12.52
C VAL A 224 5.21 -2.39 13.66
N LEU A 225 3.93 -2.48 13.31
CA LEU A 225 2.85 -2.57 14.30
C LEU A 225 2.78 -3.99 14.89
N THR A 226 2.49 -4.07 16.18
CA THR A 226 2.18 -5.33 16.86
C THR A 226 0.74 -5.79 16.54
N ASN A 227 0.43 -7.08 16.74
CA ASN A 227 -0.93 -7.60 16.55
C ASN A 227 -1.99 -6.84 17.36
N GLN A 228 -1.66 -6.39 18.58
CA GLN A 228 -2.56 -5.57 19.38
C GLN A 228 -2.77 -4.19 18.73
N GLN A 229 -1.70 -3.59 18.20
CA GLN A 229 -1.81 -2.30 17.53
C GLN A 229 -2.63 -2.38 16.24
N ILE A 230 -2.44 -3.45 15.47
CA ILE A 230 -3.21 -3.76 14.24
C ILE A 230 -4.69 -3.91 14.57
N ALA A 231 -5.06 -4.65 15.61
CA ALA A 231 -6.46 -4.81 16.01
C ALA A 231 -7.13 -3.47 16.40
N VAL A 232 -6.41 -2.61 17.14
CA VAL A 232 -6.89 -1.27 17.50
C VAL A 232 -7.04 -0.39 16.26
N LEU A 233 -6.03 -0.41 15.37
CA LEU A 233 -6.07 0.33 14.12
C LEU A 233 -7.24 -0.12 13.24
N GLY A 234 -7.49 -1.42 13.14
CA GLY A 234 -8.56 -1.96 12.31
C GLY A 234 -9.94 -1.54 12.81
N LYS A 235 -10.16 -1.54 14.13
CA LYS A 235 -11.40 -0.98 14.71
C LYS A 235 -11.54 0.50 14.37
N PHE A 236 -10.48 1.28 14.61
CA PHE A 236 -10.46 2.71 14.31
C PHE A 236 -10.74 2.99 12.83
N TYR A 237 -10.09 2.25 11.93
CA TYR A 237 -10.27 2.35 10.49
C TYR A 237 -11.71 2.05 10.08
N LYS A 238 -12.28 0.94 10.56
CA LYS A 238 -13.65 0.55 10.23
C LYS A 238 -14.65 1.64 10.62
N ASP A 239 -14.57 2.13 11.86
CA ASP A 239 -15.46 3.17 12.38
C ASP A 239 -15.31 4.49 11.58
N MET A 240 -14.07 4.88 11.29
CA MET A 240 -13.74 6.05 10.46
C MET A 240 -14.30 5.90 9.04
N PHE A 241 -14.06 4.76 8.38
CA PHE A 241 -14.45 4.53 6.99
C PHE A 241 -15.97 4.47 6.83
N LEU A 242 -16.67 3.77 7.72
CA LEU A 242 -18.14 3.72 7.71
C LEU A 242 -18.78 5.10 7.96
N ALA A 243 -18.15 5.93 8.79
CA ALA A 243 -18.60 7.31 8.98
C ALA A 243 -18.48 8.15 7.70
N LEU A 244 -17.41 7.94 6.91
CA LEU A 244 -17.23 8.61 5.61
C LEU A 244 -18.24 8.11 4.57
N VAL A 245 -18.44 6.79 4.47
CA VAL A 245 -19.46 6.17 3.62
C VAL A 245 -20.84 6.79 3.89
N ASN A 246 -21.22 6.89 5.17
CA ASN A 246 -22.48 7.52 5.56
C ASN A 246 -22.54 9.03 5.25
N ARG A 247 -21.41 9.75 5.41
CA ARG A 247 -21.32 11.19 5.13
C ARG A 247 -21.52 11.51 3.66
N TYR A 248 -20.97 10.67 2.78
CA TYR A 248 -20.97 10.90 1.34
C TYR A 248 -22.06 10.12 0.59
N HIS A 249 -22.80 9.25 1.27
CA HIS A 249 -23.87 8.42 0.69
C HIS A 249 -23.39 7.53 -0.46
N VAL A 250 -22.20 6.93 -0.30
CA VAL A 250 -21.57 6.04 -1.30
C VAL A 250 -21.46 4.61 -0.82
#